data_AF-A0A728PYJ4-F1
#
_entry.id   AF-A0A728PYJ4-F1
#
_cell.length_a   1.000
_cell.length_b   1.000
_cell.length_c   1.000
_cell.angle_alpha   90.00
_cell.angle_beta   90.00
_cell.angle_gamma   90.00
#
_symmetry.space_group_name_H-M   'P 1'
#
loop_
_entity.id
_entity.type
_entity.pdbx_description
1 polymer ?
#
loop_
_entity_poly.entity_id
_entity_poly.type
_entity_poly.pdbx_seq_one_letter_code
_entity_poly.pdbx_strand_id
1 'polypeptide(L)'
;LYSKRTSDSTIFDVLDAGQLHLKYEDISGNRNKIIFNCTIQLISYQSKSENGPRSTFRIEFTRVHSGSKLGLQRIRKSYADFINEHDYNKNK
;
A
#
# COMPACT_ATOMS: atom_id res chain seq x y z
N LEU A 1 41.20 -3.86 14.29
CA LEU A 1 39.92 -3.40 13.71
C LEU A 1 39.81 -3.94 12.28
N TYR A 2 38.99 -4.96 12.05
CA TYR A 2 38.56 -5.33 10.69
C TYR A 2 37.12 -5.84 10.77
N SER A 3 36.16 -4.96 10.48
CA SER A 3 34.80 -5.36 10.12
C SER A 3 34.80 -5.56 8.60
N LYS A 4 34.88 -6.83 8.18
CA LYS A 4 34.64 -7.18 6.79
C LYS A 4 33.15 -6.94 6.53
N ARG A 5 32.81 -5.79 5.94
CA ARG A 5 31.50 -5.58 5.32
C ARG A 5 31.44 -6.50 4.11
N THR A 6 31.05 -7.74 4.31
CA THR A 6 30.60 -8.59 3.21
C THR A 6 29.33 -7.95 2.69
N SER A 7 29.47 -7.15 1.64
CA SER A 7 28.34 -6.65 0.87
C SER A 7 27.78 -7.82 0.06
N ASP A 8 27.09 -8.75 0.73
CA ASP A 8 26.05 -9.50 0.06
C ASP A 8 24.90 -8.50 -0.12
N SER A 9 24.94 -7.78 -1.24
CA SER A 9 23.97 -6.74 -1.58
C SER A 9 22.52 -7.24 -1.53
N THR A 10 22.32 -8.56 -1.63
CA THR A 10 21.02 -9.23 -1.64
C THR A 10 20.35 -9.33 -0.26
N ILE A 11 21.09 -9.27 0.85
CA ILE A 11 20.49 -9.42 2.19
C ILE A 11 19.72 -8.15 2.59
N PHE A 12 20.06 -7.00 2.00
CA PHE A 12 19.41 -5.72 2.24
C PHE A 12 18.31 -5.39 1.21
N ASP A 13 18.07 -6.28 0.25
CA ASP A 13 17.03 -6.07 -0.75
C ASP A 13 15.64 -6.19 -0.13
N VAL A 14 14.68 -5.48 -0.73
CA VAL A 14 13.27 -5.58 -0.36
C VAL A 14 12.74 -6.91 -0.89
N LEU A 15 12.27 -7.75 0.02
CA LEU A 15 11.71 -9.07 -0.30
C LEU A 15 10.18 -9.00 -0.33
N ASP A 16 9.59 -9.68 -1.31
CA ASP A 16 8.15 -9.95 -1.32
C ASP A 16 7.80 -10.92 -0.18
N ALA A 17 6.94 -10.46 0.73
CA ALA A 17 6.46 -11.23 1.87
C ALA A 17 5.00 -11.69 1.72
N GLY A 18 4.46 -11.62 0.50
CA GLY A 18 3.12 -12.05 0.16
C GLY A 18 2.07 -10.98 0.44
N GLN A 19 0.87 -11.41 0.84
CA GLN A 19 -0.28 -10.52 1.01
C GLN A 19 -1.01 -10.70 2.34
N LEU A 20 -1.40 -9.58 2.95
CA LEU A 20 -2.31 -9.54 4.09
C LEU A 20 -3.74 -9.30 3.58
N HIS A 21 -4.65 -10.23 3.90
CA HIS A 21 -6.06 -10.14 3.52
C HIS A 21 -6.92 -9.88 4.76
N LEU A 22 -7.45 -8.67 4.90
CA LEU A 22 -8.42 -8.33 5.93
C LEU A 22 -9.84 -8.50 5.37
N LYS A 23 -10.66 -9.31 6.03
CA LYS A 23 -12.08 -9.51 5.71
C LYS A 23 -12.89 -9.09 6.92
N TYR A 24 -13.89 -8.25 6.73
CA TYR A 24 -14.78 -7.80 7.80
C TYR A 24 -16.20 -7.58 7.28
N GLU A 25 -17.17 -7.63 8.18
CA GLU A 25 -18.55 -7.24 7.93
C GLU A 25 -18.77 -5.88 8.61
N ASP A 26 -19.30 -4.90 7.88
CA ASP A 26 -19.63 -3.60 8.47
C ASP A 26 -20.98 -3.63 9.19
N ILE A 27 -21.32 -2.54 9.88
CA ILE A 27 -22.58 -2.41 10.63
C ILE A 27 -23.84 -2.48 9.74
N SER A 28 -23.68 -2.34 8.43
CA SER A 28 -24.76 -2.46 7.45
C SER A 28 -24.86 -3.88 6.87
N GLY A 29 -24.04 -4.82 7.35
CA GLY A 29 -23.99 -6.20 6.87
C GLY A 29 -23.17 -6.39 5.59
N ASN A 30 -22.46 -5.37 5.10
CA ASN A 30 -21.66 -5.52 3.90
C ASN A 30 -20.34 -6.21 4.21
N ARG A 31 -20.05 -7.26 3.43
CA ARG A 31 -18.77 -7.98 3.50
C ARG A 31 -17.71 -7.24 2.69
N ASN A 32 -16.73 -6.71 3.40
CA ASN A 32 -15.64 -5.95 2.85
C ASN A 32 -14.34 -6.76 2.87
N LYS A 33 -13.50 -6.55 1.86
CA LYS A 33 -12.15 -7.13 1.77
C LYS A 33 -11.13 -6.04 1.48
N ILE A 34 -10.06 -6.00 2.25
CA ILE A 34 -8.89 -5.16 2.00
C ILE A 34 -7.69 -6.07 1.81
N ILE A 35 -6.91 -5.83 0.76
CA ILE A 35 -5.69 -6.56 0.45
C ILE A 35 -4.52 -5.58 0.57
N PHE A 36 -3.45 -6.02 1.21
CA PHE A 36 -2.17 -5.31 1.24
C PHE A 36 -1.09 -6.22 0.65
N ASN A 37 -0.23 -5.65 -0.17
CA ASN A 37 1.06 -6.27 -0.48
C ASN A 37 2.00 -6.01 0.69
N CYS A 38 2.70 -7.05 1.11
CA CYS A 38 3.64 -7.01 2.23
C CYS A 38 5.06 -7.10 1.69
N THR A 39 5.94 -6.21 2.14
CA THR A 39 7.37 -6.33 1.88
C THR A 39 8.15 -6.38 3.18
N ILE A 40 9.27 -7.08 3.17
CA ILE A 40 10.19 -7.16 4.31
C ILE A 40 11.59 -6.80 3.82
N GLN A 41 12.29 -5.98 4.59
CA GLN A 41 13.67 -5.60 4.31
C GLN A 41 14.50 -5.67 5.60
N LEU A 42 15.66 -6.33 5.56
CA LEU A 42 16.65 -6.20 6.63
C LEU A 42 17.32 -4.82 6.50
N ILE A 43 17.20 -3.99 7.52
CA ILE A 43 17.80 -2.65 7.55
C ILE A 43 19.19 -2.69 8.18
N SER A 44 19.36 -3.50 9.22
CA SER A 44 20.66 -3.66 9.86
C SER A 44 20.77 -4.99 10.59
N TYR A 45 21.98 -5.51 10.64
CA TYR A 45 22.36 -6.69 11.40
C TYR A 45 23.65 -6.43 12.16
N GLN A 46 23.66 -6.79 13.43
CA GLN A 46 24.80 -6.72 14.33
C GLN A 46 25.02 -8.10 14.94
N SER A 47 26.07 -8.81 14.50
CA SER A 47 26.39 -10.15 15.00
C SER A 47 26.96 -10.16 16.42
N LYS A 48 27.59 -9.05 16.83
CA LYS A 48 28.19 -8.87 18.15
C LYS A 48 27.66 -7.57 18.75
N SER A 49 26.73 -7.66 19.68
CA SER A 49 26.38 -6.57 20.59
C SER A 49 26.57 -7.03 22.03
N GLU A 50 26.62 -6.09 22.97
CA GLU A 50 26.71 -6.37 24.41
C GLU A 50 25.65 -7.37 24.89
N ASN A 51 24.48 -7.37 24.24
CA ASN A 51 23.34 -8.23 24.57
C ASN A 51 23.11 -9.37 23.55
N GLY A 52 24.12 -9.69 22.73
CA GLY A 52 24.01 -10.73 21.69
C GLY A 52 23.63 -10.20 20.30
N PRO A 53 23.28 -11.06 19.33
CA PRO A 53 22.98 -10.63 17.98
C PRO A 53 21.69 -9.80 17.90
N ARG A 54 21.70 -8.74 17.09
CA ARG A 54 20.55 -7.83 16.89
C ARG A 54 20.29 -7.62 15.41
N SER A 55 19.02 -7.64 15.02
CA SER A 55 18.57 -7.32 13.67
C SER A 55 17.45 -6.29 13.70
N THR A 56 17.42 -5.41 12.70
CA THR A 56 16.32 -4.47 12.48
C THR A 56 15.72 -4.75 11.12
N PHE A 57 14.40 -4.95 11.08
CA PHE A 57 13.66 -5.17 9.86
C PHE A 57 12.67 -4.03 9.63
N ARG A 58 12.44 -3.69 8.37
CA ARG A 58 11.30 -2.88 7.94
C ARG A 58 10.26 -3.80 7.34
N ILE A 59 9.02 -3.67 7.79
CA ILE A 59 7.86 -4.33 7.22
C ILE A 59 6.95 -3.24 6.68
N GLU A 60 6.65 -3.26 5.39
CA GLU A 60 5.75 -2.29 4.77
C GLU A 60 4.49 -2.98 4.24
N PHE A 61 3.35 -2.32 4.43
CA PHE A 61 2.05 -2.77 3.93
C PHE A 61 1.51 -1.74 2.94
N THR A 62 1.44 -2.11 1.66
CA THR A 62 0.88 -1.24 0.63
C THR A 62 -0.51 -1.72 0.23
N ARG A 63 -1.54 -0.89 0.46
CA ARG A 63 -2.91 -1.26 0.14
C ARG A 63 -3.08 -1.44 -1.37
N VAL A 64 -3.57 -2.61 -1.77
CA VAL A 64 -4.01 -2.87 -3.14
C VAL A 64 -5.38 -2.23 -3.30
N HIS A 65 -5.41 -1.03 -3.90
CA HIS A 65 -6.65 -0.34 -4.19
C HIS A 65 -7.39 -1.01 -5.34
N SER A 66 -8.48 -1.71 -5.04
CA SER A 66 -9.50 -2.11 -6.02
C SER A 66 -10.43 -0.94 -6.37
N GLY A 67 -9.85 0.22 -6.67
CA GLY A 67 -10.60 1.41 -7.08
C GLY A 67 -10.77 1.41 -8.60
N SER A 68 -11.95 1.01 -9.08
CA SER A 68 -12.28 1.15 -10.50
C SER A 68 -12.12 2.62 -10.91
N LYS A 69 -11.20 2.91 -11.84
CA LYS A 69 -11.14 4.21 -12.54
C LYS A 69 -12.53 4.62 -13.09
N LEU A 70 -13.39 3.63 -13.35
CA LEU A 70 -14.77 3.78 -13.83
C LEU A 70 -15.70 4.54 -12.87
N GLY A 71 -15.63 4.33 -11.56
CA GLY A 71 -16.51 5.02 -10.59
C GLY A 71 -16.23 6.53 -10.52
N LEU A 72 -14.96 6.90 -10.43
CA LEU A 72 -14.51 8.30 -10.48
C LEU A 72 -14.81 8.96 -11.83
N GLN A 73 -14.69 8.22 -12.94
CA GLN A 73 -15.08 8.70 -14.26
C GLN A 73 -16.59 8.95 -14.38
N ARG A 74 -17.44 8.07 -13.82
CA ARG A 74 -18.90 8.23 -13.82
C ARG A 74 -19.34 9.46 -13.02
N ILE A 75 -18.73 9.71 -11.86
CA ILE A 75 -19.02 10.91 -11.05
C ILE A 75 -18.62 12.18 -11.81
N ARG A 76 -17.43 12.19 -12.44
CA ARG A 76 -16.99 13.33 -13.26
C ARG A 76 -17.89 13.59 -14.47
N LYS A 77 -18.37 12.53 -15.12
CA LYS A 77 -19.30 12.65 -16.25
C LYS A 77 -20.66 13.18 -15.81
N SER A 78 -21.23 12.64 -14.72
CA SER A 78 -22.49 13.13 -14.14
C SER A 78 -22.44 14.61 -13.74
N TYR A 79 -21.30 15.08 -13.24
CA TYR A 79 -21.14 16.49 -12.87
C TYR A 79 -21.01 17.40 -14.10
N ALA A 80 -20.31 16.96 -15.14
CA ALA A 80 -20.22 17.68 -16.41
C ALA A 80 -21.57 17.76 -17.11
N ASP A 81 -22.34 16.67 -17.12
CA ASP A 81 -23.68 16.62 -17.71
C ASP A 81 -24.66 17.55 -16.95
N PHE A 82 -24.58 17.57 -15.61
CA PHE A 82 -25.36 18.51 -14.78
C PHE A 82 -25.02 19.98 -15.04
N ILE A 83 -23.73 20.32 -15.17
CA ILE A 83 -23.32 21.69 -15.51
C ILE A 83 -23.82 22.09 -16.90
N ASN A 84 -23.68 21.20 -17.89
CA ASN A 84 -24.13 21.47 -19.26
C ASN A 84 -25.65 21.66 -19.35
N GLU A 85 -26.43 20.88 -18.59
CA GLU A 85 -27.89 21.01 -18.54
C GLU A 85 -28.34 22.33 -17.88
N HIS A 86 -27.59 22.81 -16.89
CA HIS A 86 -27.88 24.09 -16.21
C HIS A 86 -27.34 25.34 -16.92
N ASP A 87 -26.27 25.25 -17.72
CA ASP A 87 -25.77 26.38 -18.53
C ASP A 87 -26.61 26.61 -19.80
N TYR A 88 -27.25 25.56 -20.35
CA TYR A 88 -28.12 25.70 -21.53
C TYR A 88 -29.34 26.61 -21.27
N ASN A 89 -29.77 26.76 -20.01
CA ASN A 89 -30.91 27.60 -19.62
C ASN A 89 -30.58 29.08 -19.39
N LYS A 90 -29.31 29.51 -19.54
CA LYS A 90 -28.92 30.92 -19.35
C LYS A 90 -28.88 31.78 -20.62
N ASN A 91 -29.05 31.18 -21.80
CA ASN A 91 -28.99 31.86 -23.10
C ASN A 91 -30.33 31.83 -23.87
N LYS A 92 -31.46 31.73 -23.18
CA LYS A 92 -32.79 31.87 -23.79
C LYS A 92 -33.45 33.18 -23.37
#